data_AF-A0A9D6IH80-F1
#
_entry.id   AF-A0A9D6IH80-F1
#
_cell.length_a   1.000
_cell.length_b   1.000
_cell.length_c   1.000
_cell.angle_alpha   90.00
_cell.angle_beta   90.00
_cell.angle_gamma   90.00
#
_symmetry.space_group_name_H-M   'P 1'
#
loop_
_entity.id
_entity.type
_entity.pdbx_description
1 polymer ?
#
loop_
_entity_poly.entity_id
_entity_poly.type
_entity_poly.pdbx_seq_one_letter_code
_entity_poly.pdbx_strand_id
1 'polypeptide(L)'
;MADAKIAVVAGDGIGPEVIAQAIRVTDAALKPEGIALRWNRLPWSSAFYKQTGRIIPEDGWDTLRGHDAILFGAIGAPDVPDTVTVHGLLLPMRRKFDLYVNLRPAYLFDGVQSPLRDRAPGSIDMLVYRENTEGEYAPIGGRLYAGTPHESAVQTSVFTRRGCERIMRAAFEAARKRPRRKVTSITKSNAQIHTLGLWDEVFRDVAGQYADVKAETLLVDAAAMDFVRKPEVFDVIVASNLFGDILTDLSATITGSVGLGASANINPERAFPSMFEPLHGSAPDIAGKGIANPLAAILSAKLMLDHLGHARAAAALHTAVARVLKEAKTRTPDLGGKASTIEMGEAVLAALNR
;
A
#
# COMPACT_ATOMS: atom_id res chain seq x y z
N MET A 1 -4.42 21.25 -18.60
CA MET A 1 -5.11 20.63 -17.45
C MET A 1 -4.68 21.40 -16.22
N ALA A 2 -5.59 21.71 -15.29
CA ALA A 2 -5.20 22.42 -14.08
C ALA A 2 -4.20 21.57 -13.27
N ASP A 3 -3.18 22.21 -12.71
CA ASP A 3 -2.17 21.54 -11.86
C ASP A 3 -2.87 20.85 -10.67
N ALA A 4 -2.78 19.52 -10.58
CA ALA A 4 -3.37 18.80 -9.46
C ALA A 4 -2.65 19.15 -8.14
N LYS A 5 -3.42 19.36 -7.08
CA LYS A 5 -2.96 19.70 -5.74
C LYS A 5 -2.82 18.43 -4.91
N ILE A 6 -1.60 18.13 -4.50
CA ILE A 6 -1.26 16.90 -3.77
C ILE A 6 -0.91 17.23 -2.32
N ALA A 7 -1.63 16.62 -1.38
CA ALA A 7 -1.26 16.68 0.03
C ALA A 7 -0.07 15.75 0.26
N VAL A 8 1.00 16.26 0.86
CA VAL A 8 2.19 15.48 1.20
C VAL A 8 2.27 15.34 2.71
N VAL A 9 2.03 14.13 3.21
CA VAL A 9 2.19 13.77 4.62
C VAL A 9 3.38 12.83 4.71
N ALA A 10 4.58 13.40 4.82
CA ALA A 10 5.81 12.61 4.86
C ALA A 10 5.93 11.75 6.13
N GLY A 11 5.37 12.24 7.24
CA GLY A 11 5.29 11.53 8.51
C GLY A 11 6.65 11.34 9.20
N ASP A 12 6.90 10.12 9.69
CA ASP A 12 7.96 9.78 10.62
C ASP A 12 9.10 8.94 9.99
N GLY A 13 10.23 8.89 10.68
CA GLY A 13 11.36 8.02 10.36
C GLY A 13 11.91 8.26 8.95
N ILE A 14 11.95 7.22 8.11
CA ILE A 14 12.43 7.31 6.72
C ILE A 14 11.45 8.00 5.76
N GLY A 15 10.21 8.24 6.20
CA GLY A 15 9.15 8.83 5.36
C GLY A 15 9.58 10.11 4.64
N PRO A 16 10.12 11.13 5.34
CA PRO A 16 10.68 12.34 4.71
C PRO A 16 11.77 12.08 3.67
N GLU A 17 12.66 11.10 3.91
CA GLU A 17 13.78 10.79 3.00
C GLU A 17 13.28 10.22 1.68
N VAL A 18 12.38 9.22 1.73
CA VAL A 18 11.88 8.53 0.55
C VAL A 18 10.86 9.38 -0.23
N ILE A 19 10.00 10.14 0.47
CA ILE A 19 9.00 11.01 -0.16
C ILE A 19 9.66 12.18 -0.88
N ALA A 20 10.78 12.70 -0.35
CA ALA A 20 11.57 13.71 -1.06
C ALA A 20 12.05 13.19 -2.42
N GLN A 21 12.54 11.93 -2.50
CA GLN A 21 12.93 11.35 -3.79
C GLN A 21 11.73 11.08 -4.70
N ALA A 22 10.62 10.57 -4.16
CA ALA A 22 9.41 10.34 -4.94
C ALA A 22 8.91 11.62 -5.63
N ILE A 23 8.88 12.75 -4.93
CA ILE A 23 8.49 14.05 -5.49
C ILE A 23 9.44 14.47 -6.62
N ARG A 24 10.75 14.41 -6.39
CA ARG A 24 11.77 14.79 -7.39
C ARG A 24 11.62 13.99 -8.68
N VAL A 25 11.47 12.67 -8.57
CA VAL A 25 11.34 11.78 -9.72
C VAL A 25 9.99 11.99 -10.42
N THR A 26 8.91 12.25 -9.68
CA THR A 26 7.58 12.55 -10.22
C THR A 26 7.59 13.83 -11.05
N ASP A 27 8.16 14.92 -10.53
CA ASP A 27 8.27 16.19 -11.24
C ASP A 27 9.09 16.02 -12.55
N ALA A 28 10.18 15.25 -12.50
CA ALA A 28 10.98 14.95 -13.68
C ALA A 28 10.22 14.14 -14.75
N ALA A 29 9.41 13.16 -14.33
CA ALA A 29 8.62 12.34 -15.24
C ALA A 29 7.48 13.12 -15.93
N LEU A 30 6.95 14.16 -15.29
CA LEU A 30 5.89 15.02 -15.84
C LEU A 30 6.42 16.15 -16.72
N LYS A 31 7.70 16.52 -16.58
CA LYS A 31 8.33 17.63 -17.33
C LYS A 31 8.15 17.53 -18.85
N PRO A 32 8.28 16.37 -19.53
CA PRO A 32 8.04 16.25 -20.98
C PRO A 32 6.61 16.55 -21.41
N GLU A 33 5.65 16.43 -20.49
CA GLU A 33 4.23 16.73 -20.74
C GLU A 33 3.87 18.18 -20.38
N GLY A 34 4.82 18.97 -19.85
CA GLY A 34 4.59 20.33 -19.41
C GLY A 34 3.64 20.44 -18.21
N ILE A 35 3.54 19.37 -17.42
CA ILE A 35 2.64 19.28 -16.26
C ILE A 35 3.44 19.55 -14.99
N ALA A 36 2.89 20.35 -14.08
CA ALA A 36 3.42 20.57 -12.74
C ALA A 36 2.36 20.19 -11.70
N LEU A 37 2.77 19.48 -10.65
CA LEU A 37 1.91 19.21 -9.49
C LEU A 37 2.15 20.27 -8.41
N ARG A 38 1.10 20.60 -7.65
CA ARG A 38 1.21 21.51 -6.50
C ARG A 38 1.33 20.70 -5.22
N TRP A 39 2.54 20.60 -4.70
CA TRP A 39 2.86 19.86 -3.47
C TRP A 39 2.55 20.70 -2.22
N ASN A 40 1.48 20.37 -1.50
CA ASN A 40 1.18 20.95 -0.19
C ASN A 40 1.77 20.08 0.93
N ARG A 41 2.88 20.51 1.52
CA ARG A 41 3.58 19.76 2.57
C ARG A 41 2.95 20.01 3.93
N LEU A 42 2.38 18.95 4.51
CA LEU A 42 1.71 18.98 5.80
C LEU A 42 2.67 18.41 6.86
N PRO A 43 2.88 19.09 8.00
CA PRO A 43 3.90 18.71 8.98
C PRO A 43 3.52 17.51 9.87
N TRP A 44 2.41 16.85 9.59
CA TRP A 44 1.80 15.85 10.48
C TRP A 44 2.69 14.63 10.64
N SER A 45 3.11 14.41 11.88
CA SER A 45 4.15 13.47 12.30
C SER A 45 4.12 13.33 13.83
N SER A 46 4.82 12.33 14.36
CA SER A 46 5.10 12.21 15.79
C SER A 46 5.83 13.43 16.35
N ALA A 47 6.69 14.09 15.56
CA ALA A 47 7.34 15.35 15.96
C ALA A 47 6.33 16.49 16.11
N PHE A 48 5.39 16.62 15.17
CA PHE A 48 4.29 17.59 15.25
C PHE A 48 3.38 17.32 16.45
N TYR A 49 3.09 16.06 16.74
CA TYR A 49 2.35 15.67 17.95
C TYR A 49 3.07 16.11 19.22
N LYS A 50 4.39 15.88 19.34
CA LYS A 50 5.17 16.30 20.53
C LYS A 50 5.18 17.81 20.73
N GLN A 51 5.12 18.59 19.64
CA GLN A 51 5.11 20.05 19.70
C GLN A 51 3.73 20.63 20.01
N THR A 52 2.65 20.00 19.51
CA THR A 52 1.30 20.61 19.52
C THR A 52 0.28 19.86 20.37
N GLY A 53 0.60 18.63 20.80
CA GLY A 53 -0.34 17.70 21.44
C GLY A 53 -1.36 17.07 20.48
N ARG A 54 -1.27 17.34 19.16
CA ARG A 54 -2.21 16.82 18.15
C ARG A 54 -1.47 16.17 16.99
N ILE A 55 -1.90 14.98 16.56
CA ILE A 55 -1.30 14.31 15.38
C ILE A 55 -1.79 14.91 14.06
N ILE A 56 -2.99 15.50 14.08
CA ILE A 56 -3.65 16.21 12.99
C ILE A 56 -4.36 17.43 13.59
N PRO A 57 -4.33 18.62 12.95
CA PRO A 57 -5.08 19.78 13.40
C PRO A 57 -6.58 19.57 13.24
N GLU A 58 -7.37 20.44 13.87
CA GLU A 58 -8.84 20.32 13.92
C GLU A 58 -9.48 20.36 12.52
N ASP A 59 -8.96 21.24 11.66
CA ASP A 59 -9.34 21.43 10.26
C ASP A 59 -8.58 20.50 9.30
N GLY A 60 -7.79 19.56 9.82
CA GLY A 60 -6.90 18.72 9.00
C GLY A 60 -7.66 17.82 8.02
N TRP A 61 -8.84 17.32 8.41
CA TRP A 61 -9.68 16.51 7.52
C TRP A 61 -10.26 17.33 6.35
N ASP A 62 -10.67 18.57 6.62
CA ASP A 62 -11.17 19.48 5.58
C ASP A 62 -10.04 19.96 4.68
N THR A 63 -8.87 20.20 5.27
CA THR A 63 -7.64 20.48 4.53
C THR A 63 -7.33 19.35 3.55
N LEU A 64 -7.29 18.10 4.01
CA LEU A 64 -7.05 16.95 3.13
C LEU A 64 -8.11 16.84 2.03
N ARG A 65 -9.40 17.02 2.36
CA ARG A 65 -10.52 16.94 1.40
C ARG A 65 -10.36 17.89 0.22
N GLY A 66 -9.69 19.02 0.40
CA GLY A 66 -9.41 20.00 -0.65
C GLY A 66 -8.23 19.67 -1.59
N HIS A 67 -7.76 18.41 -1.64
CA HIS A 67 -6.69 17.94 -2.51
C HIS A 67 -7.21 16.91 -3.50
N ASP A 68 -6.49 16.72 -4.60
CA ASP A 68 -6.80 15.72 -5.63
C ASP A 68 -6.28 14.32 -5.25
N ALA A 69 -5.17 14.27 -4.51
CA ALA A 69 -4.60 13.05 -3.97
C ALA A 69 -3.71 13.33 -2.74
N ILE A 70 -3.37 12.27 -2.02
CA ILE A 70 -2.47 12.29 -0.87
C ILE A 70 -1.25 11.41 -1.17
N LEU A 71 -0.05 11.97 -1.07
CA LEU A 71 1.21 11.23 -1.07
C LEU A 71 1.69 11.11 0.38
N PHE A 72 1.68 9.88 0.90
CA PHE A 72 1.94 9.60 2.30
C PHE A 72 3.23 8.78 2.46
N GLY A 73 4.06 9.13 3.43
CA GLY A 73 5.32 8.44 3.72
C GLY A 73 5.11 7.25 4.64
N ALA A 74 5.37 7.45 5.93
CA ALA A 74 5.12 6.47 6.96
C ALA A 74 4.77 7.19 8.26
N ILE A 75 4.05 6.56 9.19
CA ILE A 75 3.75 7.14 10.50
C ILE A 75 4.04 6.11 11.59
N GLY A 76 4.56 6.59 12.72
CA GLY A 76 4.95 5.74 13.86
C GLY A 76 6.34 6.08 14.36
N ALA A 77 6.47 6.20 15.68
CA ALA A 77 7.73 6.41 16.37
C ALA A 77 7.77 5.55 17.64
N PRO A 78 8.93 4.98 18.02
CA PRO A 78 9.01 4.09 19.20
C PRO A 78 8.57 4.74 20.51
N ASP A 79 8.64 6.07 20.60
CA ASP A 79 8.32 6.84 21.80
C ASP A 79 6.95 7.54 21.73
N VAL A 80 6.14 7.25 20.72
CA VAL A 80 4.75 7.72 20.61
C VAL A 80 3.81 6.52 20.43
N PRO A 81 2.78 6.35 21.28
CA PRO A 81 1.86 5.22 21.17
C PRO A 81 1.15 5.14 19.81
N ASP A 82 0.97 3.93 19.29
CA ASP A 82 0.23 3.69 18.03
C ASP A 82 -1.25 4.14 18.09
N THR A 83 -1.80 4.25 19.30
CA THR A 83 -3.13 4.84 19.52
C THR A 83 -3.19 6.32 19.11
N VAL A 84 -2.06 7.02 19.07
CA VAL A 84 -1.94 8.41 18.60
C VAL A 84 -1.64 8.44 17.10
N THR A 85 -0.63 7.70 16.64
CA THR A 85 -0.18 7.76 15.24
C THR A 85 -1.14 7.03 14.31
N VAL A 86 -1.26 5.71 14.46
CA VAL A 86 -2.04 4.84 13.58
C VAL A 86 -3.54 5.07 13.75
N HIS A 87 -4.01 5.12 15.01
CA HIS A 87 -5.44 5.31 15.30
C HIS A 87 -5.89 6.78 15.31
N GLY A 88 -4.96 7.74 15.37
CA GLY A 88 -5.29 9.17 15.31
C GLY A 88 -5.18 9.78 13.89
N LEU A 89 -4.41 9.17 12.99
CA LEU A 89 -4.20 9.68 11.63
C LEU A 89 -4.51 8.64 10.54
N LEU A 90 -3.74 7.55 10.45
CA LEU A 90 -3.77 6.65 9.27
C LEU A 90 -5.11 5.90 9.12
N LEU A 91 -5.55 5.19 10.15
CA LEU A 91 -6.82 4.44 10.09
C LEU A 91 -8.04 5.36 9.98
N PRO A 92 -8.13 6.49 10.73
CA PRO A 92 -9.18 7.47 10.49
C PRO A 92 -9.19 8.03 9.08
N MET A 93 -8.02 8.31 8.47
CA MET A 93 -7.94 8.80 7.09
C MET A 93 -8.54 7.80 6.11
N ARG A 94 -8.17 6.53 6.22
CA ARG A 94 -8.72 5.44 5.39
C ARG A 94 -10.24 5.36 5.49
N ARG A 95 -10.80 5.48 6.70
CA ARG A 95 -12.26 5.38 6.92
C ARG A 95 -13.02 6.64 6.55
N LYS A 96 -12.54 7.81 6.94
CA LYS A 96 -13.21 9.10 6.69
C LYS A 96 -13.32 9.43 5.22
N PHE A 97 -12.36 8.98 4.42
CA PHE A 97 -12.36 9.14 2.96
C PHE A 97 -12.83 7.89 2.21
N ASP A 98 -13.40 6.90 2.92
CA ASP A 98 -13.91 5.66 2.34
C ASP A 98 -12.93 5.01 1.35
N LEU A 99 -11.64 4.95 1.72
CA LEU A 99 -10.53 4.42 0.93
C LEU A 99 -10.50 2.89 0.99
N TYR A 100 -11.61 2.25 0.63
CA TYR A 100 -11.87 0.84 0.92
C TYR A 100 -11.07 -0.15 0.08
N VAL A 101 -10.46 0.29 -1.03
CA VAL A 101 -9.54 -0.52 -1.82
C VAL A 101 -8.11 -0.19 -1.42
N ASN A 102 -7.41 -1.11 -0.76
CA ASN A 102 -5.96 -1.05 -0.62
C ASN A 102 -5.32 -1.98 -1.67
N LEU A 103 -4.88 -1.38 -2.77
CA LEU A 103 -4.22 -2.06 -3.88
C LEU A 103 -2.71 -2.14 -3.61
N ARG A 104 -2.17 -3.36 -3.57
CA ARG A 104 -0.76 -3.66 -3.35
C ARG A 104 -0.22 -4.60 -4.43
N PRO A 105 0.40 -4.06 -5.49
CA PRO A 105 1.08 -4.86 -6.51
C PRO A 105 2.37 -5.50 -5.95
N ALA A 106 2.60 -6.76 -6.28
CA ALA A 106 3.85 -7.46 -5.98
C ALA A 106 4.41 -8.08 -7.27
N TYR A 107 5.59 -7.59 -7.69
CA TYR A 107 6.23 -7.98 -8.93
C TYR A 107 7.73 -8.25 -8.70
N LEU A 108 8.22 -9.40 -9.15
CA LEU A 108 9.64 -9.73 -9.14
C LEU A 108 10.32 -9.10 -10.37
N PHE A 109 10.97 -7.95 -10.15
CA PHE A 109 11.69 -7.23 -11.21
C PHE A 109 12.93 -7.98 -11.70
N ASP A 110 13.27 -7.77 -12.98
CA ASP A 110 14.55 -8.18 -13.54
C ASP A 110 15.70 -7.48 -12.78
N GLY A 111 16.72 -8.24 -12.42
CA GLY A 111 17.81 -7.82 -11.56
C GLY A 111 17.55 -7.91 -10.05
N VAL A 112 16.32 -8.13 -9.57
CA VAL A 112 16.05 -8.31 -8.14
C VAL A 112 16.15 -9.78 -7.75
N GLN A 113 16.85 -10.06 -6.64
CA GLN A 113 16.94 -11.41 -6.10
C GLN A 113 15.80 -11.64 -5.10
N SER A 114 14.94 -12.60 -5.40
CA SER A 114 13.94 -13.10 -4.46
C SER A 114 14.62 -13.97 -3.38
N PRO A 115 14.14 -13.96 -2.12
CA PRO A 115 14.60 -14.91 -1.10
C PRO A 115 14.17 -16.36 -1.38
N LEU A 116 13.17 -16.57 -2.25
CA LEU A 116 12.79 -17.88 -2.76
C LEU A 116 13.79 -18.34 -3.82
N ARG A 117 14.20 -19.62 -3.74
CA ARG A 117 15.13 -20.25 -4.68
C ARG A 117 14.54 -20.33 -6.10
N ASP A 118 15.41 -20.20 -7.09
CA ASP A 118 15.14 -20.51 -8.50
C ASP A 118 13.92 -19.79 -9.11
N ARG A 119 13.73 -18.50 -8.75
CA ARG A 119 12.67 -17.66 -9.32
C ARG A 119 13.21 -16.77 -10.43
N ALA A 120 12.61 -16.90 -11.62
CA ALA A 120 12.93 -16.06 -12.76
C ALA A 120 12.24 -14.69 -12.64
N PRO A 121 12.82 -13.61 -13.18
CA PRO A 121 12.13 -12.33 -13.29
C PRO A 121 10.73 -12.46 -13.89
N GLY A 122 9.75 -11.75 -13.33
CA GLY A 122 8.36 -11.80 -13.75
C GLY A 122 7.60 -13.08 -13.37
N SER A 123 8.23 -14.08 -12.74
CA SER A 123 7.52 -15.29 -12.29
C SER A 123 6.58 -15.02 -11.12
N ILE A 124 6.79 -13.91 -10.40
CA ILE A 124 5.89 -13.40 -9.36
C ILE A 124 5.31 -12.10 -9.90
N ASP A 125 4.02 -12.12 -10.21
CA ASP A 125 3.23 -10.96 -10.65
C ASP A 125 1.81 -11.15 -10.11
N MET A 126 1.51 -10.49 -9.00
CA MET A 126 0.20 -10.56 -8.35
C MET A 126 -0.27 -9.19 -7.88
N LEU A 127 -1.59 -9.00 -7.81
CA LEU A 127 -2.22 -7.83 -7.24
C LEU A 127 -3.06 -8.22 -6.03
N VAL A 128 -2.75 -7.66 -4.86
CA VAL A 128 -3.58 -7.84 -3.67
C VAL A 128 -4.55 -6.66 -3.52
N TYR A 129 -5.84 -6.99 -3.44
CA TYR A 129 -6.94 -6.11 -3.09
C TYR A 129 -7.34 -6.38 -1.66
N ARG A 130 -6.83 -5.54 -0.75
CA ARG A 130 -7.13 -5.59 0.68
C ARG A 130 -8.31 -4.68 1.00
N GLU A 131 -9.31 -5.21 1.70
CA GLU A 131 -10.37 -4.40 2.34
C GLU A 131 -9.72 -3.50 3.40
N ASN A 132 -10.08 -2.22 3.44
CA ASN A 132 -9.26 -1.21 4.14
C ASN A 132 -10.05 -0.33 5.12
N THR A 133 -11.35 -0.56 5.30
CA THR A 133 -12.25 0.32 6.06
C THR A 133 -12.99 -0.36 7.20
N GLU A 134 -13.10 -1.70 7.19
CA GLU A 134 -13.77 -2.50 8.20
C GLU A 134 -12.95 -3.77 8.52
N GLY A 135 -13.61 -4.88 8.83
CA GLY A 135 -13.00 -6.16 9.13
C GLY A 135 -12.44 -6.24 10.55
N GLU A 136 -11.30 -6.90 10.68
CA GLU A 136 -10.63 -7.18 11.96
C GLU A 136 -10.06 -5.93 12.63
N TYR A 137 -9.92 -4.83 11.89
CA TYR A 137 -9.43 -3.55 12.41
C TYR A 137 -10.56 -2.63 12.90
N ALA A 138 -11.81 -3.09 12.90
CA ALA A 138 -12.93 -2.33 13.43
C ALA A 138 -12.64 -1.88 14.88
N PRO A 139 -12.93 -0.62 15.24
CA PRO A 139 -12.58 -0.08 16.55
C PRO A 139 -13.70 -0.40 17.56
N ILE A 140 -14.13 -1.66 17.63
CA ILE A 140 -15.34 -2.08 18.35
C ILE A 140 -14.94 -3.07 19.44
N GLY A 141 -15.05 -2.62 20.68
CA GLY A 141 -14.57 -3.39 21.82
C GLY A 141 -14.29 -2.51 23.02
N GLY A 142 -13.49 -3.03 23.95
CA GLY A 142 -13.10 -2.32 25.16
C GLY A 142 -12.33 -3.21 26.13
N ARG A 143 -11.83 -2.59 27.19
CA ARG A 143 -11.17 -3.26 28.32
C ARG A 143 -12.03 -3.08 29.58
N LEU A 144 -12.26 -4.16 30.30
CA LEU A 144 -12.95 -4.20 31.59
C LEU A 144 -11.91 -4.44 32.70
N TYR A 145 -12.06 -3.76 33.84
CA TYR A 145 -11.17 -3.85 35.01
C TYR A 145 -9.69 -3.55 34.70
N ALA A 146 -9.45 -2.49 33.92
CA ALA A 146 -8.12 -2.18 33.44
C ALA A 146 -7.08 -1.96 34.55
N GLY A 147 -5.91 -2.59 34.42
CA GLY A 147 -4.83 -2.50 35.41
C GLY A 147 -4.99 -3.42 36.63
N THR A 148 -5.93 -4.37 36.59
CA THR A 148 -6.13 -5.37 37.65
C THR A 148 -5.87 -6.79 37.15
N PRO A 149 -5.64 -7.79 38.03
CA PRO A 149 -5.55 -9.19 37.64
C PRO A 149 -6.82 -9.78 36.98
N HIS A 150 -7.96 -9.08 37.06
CA HIS A 150 -9.23 -9.49 36.46
C HIS A 150 -9.49 -8.84 35.10
N GLU A 151 -8.50 -8.13 34.57
CA GLU A 151 -8.63 -7.41 33.32
C GLU A 151 -9.04 -8.32 32.16
N SER A 152 -10.04 -7.88 31.40
CA SER A 152 -10.55 -8.57 30.22
C SER A 152 -10.67 -7.60 29.05
N ALA A 153 -10.41 -8.06 27.83
CA ALA A 153 -10.57 -7.27 26.62
C ALA A 153 -11.52 -7.96 25.65
N VAL A 154 -12.40 -7.18 25.04
CA VAL A 154 -13.24 -7.61 23.91
C VAL A 154 -12.85 -6.79 22.70
N GLN A 155 -12.64 -7.45 21.57
CA GLN A 155 -12.42 -6.84 20.28
C GLN A 155 -13.26 -7.59 19.26
N THR A 156 -14.02 -6.88 18.43
CA THR A 156 -14.97 -7.47 17.49
C THR A 156 -14.62 -7.08 16.07
N SER A 157 -14.43 -8.09 15.22
CA SER A 157 -14.33 -7.89 13.78
C SER A 157 -15.72 -7.68 13.19
N VAL A 158 -15.87 -6.67 12.32
CA VAL A 158 -17.16 -6.34 11.70
C VAL A 158 -17.01 -6.30 10.20
N PHE A 159 -17.82 -7.12 9.53
CA PHE A 159 -17.89 -7.21 8.08
C PHE A 159 -19.31 -6.86 7.66
N THR A 160 -19.45 -5.98 6.68
CA THR A 160 -20.73 -5.61 6.09
C THR A 160 -20.82 -6.22 4.70
N ARG A 161 -22.04 -6.60 4.29
CA ARG A 161 -22.26 -7.07 2.90
C ARG A 161 -21.79 -6.02 1.88
N ARG A 162 -22.04 -4.73 2.15
CA ARG A 162 -21.56 -3.60 1.34
C ARG A 162 -20.03 -3.61 1.21
N GLY A 163 -19.31 -3.71 2.33
CA GLY A 163 -17.85 -3.68 2.37
C GLY A 163 -17.22 -4.87 1.64
N CYS A 164 -17.73 -6.09 1.89
CA CYS A 164 -17.31 -7.30 1.17
C CYS A 164 -17.57 -7.19 -0.34
N GLU A 165 -18.78 -6.80 -0.75
CA GLU A 165 -19.17 -6.80 -2.16
C GLU A 165 -18.31 -5.83 -2.99
N ARG A 166 -18.11 -4.60 -2.49
CA ARG A 166 -17.39 -3.57 -3.24
C ARG A 166 -15.90 -3.89 -3.44
N ILE A 167 -15.23 -4.49 -2.45
CA ILE A 167 -13.82 -4.88 -2.59
C ILE A 167 -13.67 -6.08 -3.53
N MET A 168 -14.59 -7.04 -3.45
CA MET A 168 -14.60 -8.20 -4.35
C MET A 168 -14.85 -7.78 -5.79
N ARG A 169 -15.85 -6.92 -6.06
CA ARG A 169 -16.08 -6.37 -7.40
C ARG A 169 -14.86 -5.65 -7.95
N ALA A 170 -14.21 -4.82 -7.13
CA ALA A 170 -12.97 -4.14 -7.54
C ALA A 170 -11.87 -5.15 -7.94
N ALA A 171 -11.72 -6.25 -7.20
CA ALA A 171 -10.78 -7.32 -7.52
C ALA A 171 -11.14 -8.05 -8.82
N PHE A 172 -12.42 -8.37 -9.05
CA PHE A 172 -12.89 -9.01 -10.30
C PHE A 172 -12.69 -8.10 -11.52
N GLU A 173 -13.01 -6.80 -11.42
CA GLU A 173 -12.76 -5.84 -12.50
C GLU A 173 -11.27 -5.68 -12.81
N ALA A 174 -10.41 -5.80 -11.81
CA ALA A 174 -8.97 -5.82 -12.01
C ALA A 174 -8.50 -7.10 -12.72
N ALA A 175 -9.05 -8.25 -12.32
CA ALA A 175 -8.70 -9.53 -12.93
C ALA A 175 -9.10 -9.58 -14.42
N ARG A 176 -10.25 -8.99 -14.81
CA ARG A 176 -10.64 -8.88 -16.23
C ARG A 176 -9.61 -8.18 -17.12
N LYS A 177 -8.88 -7.23 -16.55
CA LYS A 177 -7.83 -6.45 -17.24
C LYS A 177 -6.49 -7.17 -17.30
N ARG A 178 -6.35 -8.30 -16.61
CA ARG A 178 -5.12 -9.10 -16.55
C ARG A 178 -5.22 -10.33 -17.45
N PRO A 179 -4.12 -10.80 -18.06
CA PRO A 179 -4.16 -11.92 -19.00
C PRO A 179 -4.69 -13.22 -18.40
N ARG A 180 -4.41 -13.45 -17.11
CA ARG A 180 -4.73 -14.71 -16.41
C ARG A 180 -6.17 -14.78 -15.91
N ARG A 181 -6.85 -13.64 -15.81
CA ARG A 181 -8.26 -13.49 -15.39
C ARG A 181 -8.62 -14.40 -14.21
N LYS A 182 -7.88 -14.29 -13.11
CA LYS A 182 -8.10 -15.13 -11.92
C LYS A 182 -8.17 -14.31 -10.64
N VAL A 183 -9.17 -14.58 -9.81
CA VAL A 183 -9.30 -14.05 -8.45
C VAL A 183 -9.23 -15.20 -7.43
N THR A 184 -8.33 -15.08 -6.47
CA THR A 184 -8.26 -15.94 -5.28
C THR A 184 -8.76 -15.16 -4.06
N SER A 185 -9.86 -15.59 -3.45
CA SER A 185 -10.40 -15.01 -2.21
C SER A 185 -9.81 -15.69 -0.98
N ILE A 186 -9.28 -14.89 -0.06
CA ILE A 186 -8.63 -15.37 1.16
C ILE A 186 -9.63 -15.41 2.30
N THR A 187 -9.75 -16.56 2.95
CA THR A 187 -10.73 -16.79 4.00
C THR A 187 -10.18 -17.60 5.17
N LYS A 188 -10.97 -17.73 6.23
CA LYS A 188 -10.76 -18.65 7.34
C LYS A 188 -12.12 -19.08 7.90
N SER A 189 -13.10 -19.24 7.02
CA SER A 189 -14.49 -19.57 7.32
C SER A 189 -14.67 -20.90 8.04
N ASN A 190 -13.68 -21.80 7.97
CA ASN A 190 -13.66 -23.02 8.78
C ASN A 190 -13.52 -22.76 10.29
N ALA A 191 -13.01 -21.60 10.70
CA ALA A 191 -12.88 -21.20 12.10
C ALA A 191 -13.71 -19.94 12.45
N GLN A 192 -13.77 -18.95 11.55
CA GLN A 192 -14.55 -17.72 11.72
C GLN A 192 -15.87 -17.79 10.94
N ILE A 193 -16.82 -18.54 11.49
CA ILE A 193 -18.04 -18.93 10.77
C ILE A 193 -19.01 -17.79 10.45
N HIS A 194 -19.00 -16.70 11.22
CA HIS A 194 -19.94 -15.60 11.02
C HIS A 194 -19.42 -14.56 10.03
N THR A 195 -18.25 -13.97 10.33
CA THR A 195 -17.65 -12.91 9.51
C THR A 195 -17.15 -13.46 8.18
N LEU A 196 -16.37 -14.54 8.21
CA LEU A 196 -15.80 -15.11 6.99
C LEU A 196 -16.75 -16.09 6.29
N GLY A 197 -17.79 -16.57 6.98
CA GLY A 197 -18.94 -17.18 6.32
C GLY A 197 -19.68 -16.18 5.43
N LEU A 198 -19.98 -14.98 5.94
CA LEU A 198 -20.55 -13.89 5.13
C LEU A 198 -19.61 -13.49 3.97
N TRP A 199 -18.30 -13.41 4.21
CA TRP A 199 -17.31 -13.15 3.17
C TRP A 199 -17.41 -14.18 2.02
N ASP A 200 -17.43 -15.47 2.34
CA ASP A 200 -17.51 -16.54 1.34
C ASP A 200 -18.86 -16.56 0.59
N GLU A 201 -19.97 -16.23 1.26
CA GLU A 201 -21.28 -16.05 0.62
C GLU A 201 -21.24 -14.92 -0.40
N VAL A 202 -20.79 -13.73 0.00
CA VAL A 202 -20.71 -12.57 -0.89
C VAL A 202 -19.74 -12.84 -2.04
N PHE A 203 -18.63 -13.52 -1.80
CA PHE A 203 -17.68 -13.87 -2.87
C PHE A 203 -18.32 -14.77 -3.92
N ARG A 204 -19.12 -15.77 -3.52
CA ARG A 204 -19.87 -16.61 -4.48
C ARG A 204 -20.90 -15.79 -5.27
N ASP A 205 -21.64 -14.93 -4.60
CA ASP A 205 -22.65 -14.06 -5.24
C ASP A 205 -22.02 -13.13 -6.30
N VAL A 206 -20.87 -12.53 -5.96
CA VAL A 206 -20.11 -11.68 -6.90
C VAL A 206 -19.53 -12.54 -8.02
N ALA A 207 -18.86 -13.65 -7.72
CA ALA A 207 -18.24 -14.53 -8.72
C ALA A 207 -19.24 -15.01 -9.79
N GLY A 208 -20.49 -15.28 -9.41
CA GLY A 208 -21.57 -15.64 -10.35
C GLY A 208 -21.86 -14.59 -11.43
N GLN A 209 -21.41 -13.34 -11.25
CA GLN A 209 -21.58 -12.22 -12.18
C GLN A 209 -20.37 -12.03 -13.12
N TYR A 210 -19.31 -12.81 -12.93
CA TYR A 210 -18.04 -12.71 -13.66
C TYR A 210 -17.64 -14.05 -14.29
N ALA A 211 -18.47 -14.57 -15.19
CA ALA A 211 -18.26 -15.87 -15.83
C ALA A 211 -16.95 -15.98 -16.65
N ASP A 212 -16.34 -14.83 -17.01
CA ASP A 212 -15.08 -14.73 -17.75
C ASP A 212 -13.82 -14.68 -16.85
N VAL A 213 -13.99 -14.76 -15.53
CA VAL A 213 -12.91 -14.73 -14.53
C VAL A 213 -12.94 -16.00 -13.69
N LYS A 214 -11.81 -16.70 -13.60
CA LYS A 214 -11.66 -17.86 -12.71
C LYS A 214 -11.68 -17.40 -11.25
N ALA A 215 -12.62 -17.91 -10.46
CA ALA A 215 -12.72 -17.64 -9.03
C ALA A 215 -12.35 -18.88 -8.20
N GLU A 216 -11.58 -18.69 -7.13
CA GLU A 216 -11.30 -19.72 -6.14
C GLU A 216 -11.21 -19.12 -4.73
N THR A 217 -11.46 -19.93 -3.70
CA THR A 217 -11.23 -19.56 -2.30
C THR A 217 -10.04 -20.33 -1.75
N LEU A 218 -9.28 -19.71 -0.85
CA LEU A 218 -8.14 -20.33 -0.18
C LEU A 218 -8.09 -19.90 1.28
N LEU A 219 -7.80 -20.84 2.19
CA LEU A 219 -7.62 -20.51 3.60
C LEU A 219 -6.33 -19.69 3.78
N VAL A 220 -6.34 -18.70 4.68
CA VAL A 220 -5.20 -17.76 4.87
C VAL A 220 -3.88 -18.46 5.22
N ASP A 221 -3.93 -19.54 5.99
CA ASP A 221 -2.76 -20.38 6.29
C ASP A 221 -2.24 -21.12 5.06
N ALA A 222 -3.14 -21.68 4.24
CA ALA A 222 -2.78 -22.28 2.96
C ALA A 222 -2.22 -21.24 1.98
N ALA A 223 -2.79 -20.03 1.95
CA ALA A 223 -2.31 -18.92 1.14
C ALA A 223 -0.89 -18.50 1.56
N ALA A 224 -0.63 -18.35 2.86
CA ALA A 224 0.70 -18.04 3.37
C ALA A 224 1.73 -19.11 2.95
N MET A 225 1.38 -20.40 3.02
CA MET A 225 2.24 -21.48 2.51
C MET A 225 2.44 -21.40 0.99
N ASP A 226 1.39 -21.12 0.23
CA ASP A 226 1.41 -21.11 -1.23
C ASP A 226 2.13 -19.90 -1.82
N PHE A 227 2.16 -18.76 -1.11
CA PHE A 227 3.03 -17.62 -1.44
C PHE A 227 4.51 -17.99 -1.46
N VAL A 228 4.92 -18.95 -0.63
CA VAL A 228 6.30 -19.45 -0.60
C VAL A 228 6.50 -20.57 -1.61
N ARG A 229 5.59 -21.55 -1.62
CA ARG A 229 5.72 -22.77 -2.42
C ARG A 229 5.58 -22.52 -3.92
N LYS A 230 4.58 -21.73 -4.30
CA LYS A 230 4.13 -21.57 -5.70
C LYS A 230 3.50 -20.18 -5.95
N PRO A 231 4.20 -19.07 -5.67
CA PRO A 231 3.65 -17.72 -5.84
C PRO A 231 3.16 -17.42 -7.25
N GLU A 232 3.70 -18.10 -8.26
CA GLU A 232 3.32 -17.98 -9.66
C GLU A 232 1.85 -18.33 -9.93
N VAL A 233 1.14 -19.01 -9.02
CA VAL A 233 -0.27 -19.38 -9.23
C VAL A 233 -1.27 -18.27 -8.92
N PHE A 234 -0.83 -17.19 -8.26
CA PHE A 234 -1.68 -16.07 -7.90
C PHE A 234 -1.69 -15.00 -8.99
N ASP A 235 -2.86 -14.40 -9.22
CA ASP A 235 -3.06 -13.32 -10.20
C ASP A 235 -3.64 -12.08 -9.49
N VAL A 236 -4.95 -12.10 -9.20
CA VAL A 236 -5.57 -11.14 -8.28
C VAL A 236 -5.97 -11.86 -7.01
N ILE A 237 -5.68 -11.26 -5.86
CA ILE A 237 -6.03 -11.77 -4.55
C ILE A 237 -6.95 -10.77 -3.88
N VAL A 238 -8.05 -11.22 -3.30
CA VAL A 238 -8.92 -10.38 -2.46
C VAL A 238 -8.91 -10.90 -1.03
N ALA A 239 -8.68 -10.00 -0.06
CA ALA A 239 -8.51 -10.38 1.34
C ALA A 239 -9.13 -9.34 2.29
N SER A 240 -9.49 -9.79 3.49
CA SER A 240 -9.91 -8.92 4.59
C SER A 240 -8.79 -7.97 5.02
N ASN A 241 -9.11 -7.06 5.94
CA ASN A 241 -8.16 -6.04 6.38
C ASN A 241 -6.90 -6.64 7.00
N LEU A 242 -7.05 -7.57 7.95
CA LEU A 242 -5.90 -8.22 8.59
C LEU A 242 -5.20 -9.23 7.65
N PHE A 243 -5.95 -10.02 6.89
CA PHE A 243 -5.32 -11.02 6.01
C PHE A 243 -4.57 -10.36 4.85
N GLY A 244 -5.13 -9.29 4.29
CA GLY A 244 -4.47 -8.49 3.28
C GLY A 244 -3.21 -7.82 3.82
N ASP A 245 -3.21 -7.34 5.06
CA ASP A 245 -2.02 -6.80 5.72
C ASP A 245 -0.87 -7.81 5.70
N ILE A 246 -1.10 -8.99 6.31
CA ILE A 246 -0.11 -10.06 6.44
C ILE A 246 0.39 -10.53 5.07
N LEU A 247 -0.52 -10.82 4.14
CA LEU A 247 -0.15 -11.36 2.84
C LEU A 247 0.60 -10.35 1.99
N THR A 248 0.34 -9.05 2.15
CA THR A 248 1.03 -8.05 1.34
C THR A 248 2.46 -7.82 1.79
N ASP A 249 2.73 -7.86 3.09
CA ASP A 249 4.10 -7.87 3.61
C ASP A 249 4.87 -9.12 3.16
N LEU A 250 4.21 -10.29 3.18
CA LEU A 250 4.77 -11.52 2.63
C LEU A 250 5.06 -11.38 1.14
N SER A 251 4.12 -10.82 0.35
CA SER A 251 4.28 -10.63 -1.10
C SER A 251 5.47 -9.73 -1.44
N ALA A 252 5.63 -8.62 -0.73
CA ALA A 252 6.73 -7.69 -0.95
C ALA A 252 8.08 -8.33 -0.59
N THR A 253 8.10 -9.11 0.51
CA THR A 253 9.29 -9.86 0.94
C THR A 253 9.71 -10.90 -0.10
N ILE A 254 8.78 -11.73 -0.60
CA ILE A 254 9.12 -12.76 -1.59
C ILE A 254 9.51 -12.17 -2.95
N THR A 255 9.13 -10.92 -3.24
CA THR A 255 9.60 -10.20 -4.45
C THR A 255 11.00 -9.59 -4.30
N GLY A 256 11.64 -9.76 -3.14
CA GLY A 256 13.05 -9.43 -2.91
C GLY A 256 13.29 -8.35 -1.87
N SER A 257 12.40 -7.36 -1.76
CA SER A 257 12.49 -6.33 -0.72
C SER A 257 11.17 -5.64 -0.48
N VAL A 258 10.86 -5.40 0.80
CA VAL A 258 9.73 -4.55 1.23
C VAL A 258 9.90 -3.10 0.73
N GLY A 259 11.15 -2.66 0.48
CA GLY A 259 11.50 -1.39 -0.16
C GLY A 259 11.04 -1.24 -1.62
N LEU A 260 10.45 -2.28 -2.21
CA LEU A 260 9.79 -2.25 -3.52
C LEU A 260 8.25 -2.31 -3.42
N GLY A 261 7.70 -2.52 -2.22
CA GLY A 261 6.26 -2.65 -2.01
C GLY A 261 5.56 -1.30 -2.09
N ALA A 262 4.86 -1.04 -3.20
CA ALA A 262 4.01 0.13 -3.36
C ALA A 262 2.57 -0.16 -2.95
N SER A 263 1.83 0.88 -2.56
CA SER A 263 0.41 0.74 -2.24
C SER A 263 -0.42 1.97 -2.61
N ALA A 264 -1.69 1.72 -2.89
CA ALA A 264 -2.70 2.72 -3.19
C ALA A 264 -3.99 2.44 -2.41
N ASN A 265 -4.36 3.36 -1.54
CA ASN A 265 -5.60 3.38 -0.77
C ASN A 265 -6.61 4.24 -1.53
N ILE A 266 -7.52 3.59 -2.24
CA ILE A 266 -8.34 4.20 -3.28
C ILE A 266 -9.78 4.30 -2.79
N ASN A 267 -10.38 5.48 -3.00
CA ASN A 267 -11.82 5.62 -3.14
C ASN A 267 -12.15 5.58 -4.65
N PRO A 268 -12.65 4.45 -5.19
CA PRO A 268 -12.84 4.29 -6.64
C PRO A 268 -13.82 5.30 -7.24
N GLU A 269 -14.78 5.77 -6.45
CA GLU A 269 -15.76 6.78 -6.86
C GLU A 269 -15.16 8.19 -7.01
N ARG A 270 -13.92 8.42 -6.53
CA ARG A 270 -13.26 9.74 -6.52
C ARG A 270 -14.06 10.82 -5.77
N ALA A 271 -14.89 10.42 -4.81
CA ALA A 271 -15.60 11.33 -3.93
C ALA A 271 -14.68 11.98 -2.88
N PHE A 272 -13.55 11.33 -2.61
CA PHE A 272 -12.51 11.77 -1.69
C PHE A 272 -11.11 11.56 -2.29
N PRO A 273 -10.09 12.31 -1.84
CA PRO A 273 -8.73 12.10 -2.32
C PRO A 273 -8.23 10.71 -1.93
N SER A 274 -7.73 9.98 -2.93
CA SER A 274 -7.05 8.69 -2.72
C SER A 274 -5.63 8.91 -2.17
N MET A 275 -5.12 7.95 -1.40
CA MET A 275 -3.82 8.03 -0.73
C MET A 275 -2.83 6.98 -1.25
N PHE A 276 -1.61 7.40 -1.54
CA PHE A 276 -0.55 6.57 -2.10
C PHE A 276 0.65 6.56 -1.15
N GLU A 277 1.06 5.37 -0.71
CA GLU A 277 2.08 5.20 0.33
C GLU A 277 2.97 3.98 0.05
N PRO A 278 4.26 4.00 0.42
CA PRO A 278 5.05 2.80 0.55
C PRO A 278 4.37 1.79 1.49
N LEU A 279 4.60 0.50 1.25
CA LEU A 279 4.09 -0.55 2.13
C LEU A 279 4.83 -0.59 3.47
N HIS A 280 6.14 -0.26 3.48
CA HIS A 280 6.96 -0.29 4.68
C HIS A 280 6.56 0.78 5.71
N GLY A 281 6.83 0.50 6.99
CA GLY A 281 6.68 1.46 8.08
C GLY A 281 7.77 2.54 8.10
N SER A 282 7.91 3.24 9.24
CA SER A 282 8.83 4.36 9.40
C SER A 282 10.30 3.96 9.56
N ALA A 283 10.60 2.67 9.73
CA ALA A 283 11.95 2.11 9.90
C ALA A 283 12.88 2.97 10.81
N PRO A 284 12.54 3.15 12.10
CA PRO A 284 13.26 4.06 13.00
C PRO A 284 14.75 3.69 13.19
N ASP A 285 15.09 2.43 12.99
CA ASP A 285 16.44 1.88 13.08
C ASP A 285 17.38 2.39 11.98
N ILE A 286 16.85 2.83 10.83
CA ILE A 286 17.64 3.38 9.71
C ILE A 286 17.32 4.84 9.36
N ALA A 287 16.33 5.44 10.03
CA ALA A 287 15.96 6.84 9.84
C ALA A 287 17.16 7.79 10.02
N GLY A 288 17.30 8.75 9.11
CA GLY A 288 18.37 9.75 9.11
C GLY A 288 19.74 9.23 8.66
N LYS A 289 19.88 7.95 8.34
CA LYS A 289 21.13 7.37 7.84
C LYS A 289 21.30 7.49 6.32
N GLY A 290 20.26 7.91 5.59
CA GLY A 290 20.33 8.06 4.14
C GLY A 290 20.47 6.75 3.39
N ILE A 291 20.00 5.63 3.95
CA ILE A 291 20.11 4.28 3.35
C ILE A 291 18.76 3.63 3.05
N ALA A 292 17.66 4.35 3.26
CA ALA A 292 16.33 3.86 2.95
C ALA A 292 16.15 3.68 1.43
N ASN A 293 15.41 2.65 1.03
CA ASN A 293 15.08 2.44 -0.37
C ASN A 293 13.92 3.35 -0.81
N PRO A 294 14.12 4.33 -1.71
CA PRO A 294 13.06 5.22 -2.14
C PRO A 294 12.11 4.60 -3.18
N LEU A 295 12.41 3.39 -3.69
CA LEU A 295 11.70 2.83 -4.84
C LEU A 295 10.23 2.52 -4.54
N ALA A 296 9.88 2.07 -3.33
CA ALA A 296 8.49 1.91 -2.92
C ALA A 296 7.70 3.23 -2.99
N ALA A 297 8.29 4.34 -2.51
CA ALA A 297 7.65 5.66 -2.58
C ALA A 297 7.51 6.15 -4.03
N ILE A 298 8.52 5.93 -4.87
CA ILE A 298 8.48 6.25 -6.30
C ILE A 298 7.42 5.43 -7.03
N LEU A 299 7.32 4.12 -6.75
CA LEU A 299 6.31 3.23 -7.31
C LEU A 299 4.90 3.57 -6.80
N SER A 300 4.74 4.05 -5.56
CA SER A 300 3.47 4.59 -5.08
C SER A 300 3.10 5.90 -5.77
N ALA A 301 4.06 6.78 -6.04
CA ALA A 301 3.84 7.98 -6.87
C ALA A 301 3.46 7.61 -8.32
N LYS A 302 4.00 6.52 -8.87
CA LYS A 302 3.52 5.95 -10.15
C LYS A 302 2.05 5.58 -10.08
N LEU A 303 1.60 4.90 -9.02
CA LEU A 303 0.17 4.56 -8.83
C LEU A 303 -0.69 5.83 -8.72
N MET A 304 -0.17 6.88 -8.07
CA MET A 304 -0.85 8.19 -8.00
C MET A 304 -1.00 8.82 -9.38
N LEU A 305 0.04 8.83 -10.20
CA LEU A 305 -0.01 9.37 -11.55
C LEU A 305 -1.01 8.61 -12.44
N ASP A 306 -1.05 7.27 -12.37
CA ASP A 306 -2.07 6.48 -13.06
C ASP A 306 -3.49 6.87 -12.61
N HIS A 307 -3.70 7.03 -11.30
CA HIS A 307 -4.99 7.44 -10.75
C HIS A 307 -5.41 8.83 -11.23
N LEU A 308 -4.47 9.78 -11.32
CA LEU A 308 -4.70 11.14 -11.81
C LEU A 308 -4.85 11.21 -13.35
N GLY A 309 -4.64 10.11 -14.07
CA GLY A 309 -4.77 10.06 -15.53
C GLY A 309 -3.48 10.39 -16.30
N HIS A 310 -2.34 10.47 -15.62
CA HIS A 310 -1.02 10.71 -16.21
C HIS A 310 -0.30 9.39 -16.57
N ALA A 311 -0.96 8.57 -17.38
CA ALA A 311 -0.50 7.21 -17.68
C ALA A 311 0.89 7.15 -18.35
N ARG A 312 1.26 8.17 -19.14
CA ARG A 312 2.57 8.24 -19.80
C ARG A 312 3.69 8.47 -18.77
N ALA A 313 3.56 9.48 -17.91
CA ALA A 313 4.49 9.71 -16.82
C ALA A 313 4.58 8.52 -15.84
N ALA A 314 3.45 7.88 -15.51
CA ALA A 314 3.42 6.67 -14.70
C ALA A 314 4.19 5.50 -15.35
N ALA A 315 4.00 5.28 -16.66
CA ALA A 315 4.76 4.28 -17.41
C ALA A 315 6.26 4.61 -17.42
N ALA A 316 6.63 5.87 -17.60
CA ALA A 316 8.04 6.31 -17.56
C ALA A 316 8.69 6.02 -16.20
N LEU A 317 8.00 6.30 -15.08
CA LEU A 317 8.47 5.93 -13.74
C LEU A 317 8.71 4.43 -13.60
N HIS A 318 7.74 3.61 -14.02
CA HIS A 318 7.86 2.16 -13.94
C HIS A 318 9.05 1.65 -14.76
N THR A 319 9.21 2.13 -16.00
CA THR A 319 10.33 1.76 -16.88
C THR A 319 11.68 2.20 -16.31
N ALA A 320 11.77 3.41 -15.75
CA ALA A 320 13.00 3.90 -15.13
C ALA A 320 13.42 3.03 -13.93
N VAL A 321 12.48 2.70 -13.04
CA VAL A 321 12.73 1.78 -11.90
C VAL A 321 13.17 0.41 -12.40
N ALA A 322 12.43 -0.19 -13.35
CA ALA A 322 12.77 -1.49 -13.92
C ALA A 322 14.18 -1.50 -14.56
N ARG A 323 14.56 -0.42 -15.24
CA ARG A 323 15.89 -0.26 -15.85
C ARG A 323 16.99 -0.20 -14.79
N VAL A 324 16.82 0.61 -13.73
CA VAL A 324 17.82 0.73 -12.65
C VAL A 324 18.02 -0.61 -11.94
N LEU A 325 16.93 -1.31 -11.62
CA LEU A 325 16.98 -2.62 -10.97
C LEU A 325 17.70 -3.66 -11.86
N LYS A 326 17.38 -3.69 -13.15
CA LYS A 326 18.01 -4.57 -14.13
C LYS A 326 19.50 -4.31 -14.31
N GLU A 327 19.89 -3.04 -14.43
CA GLU A 327 21.32 -2.67 -14.56
C GLU A 327 22.12 -3.06 -13.32
N ALA A 328 21.49 -3.16 -12.15
CA ALA A 328 22.07 -3.62 -10.90
C ALA A 328 23.28 -2.82 -10.38
N LYS A 329 23.60 -1.67 -10.99
CA LYS A 329 24.76 -0.82 -10.62
C LYS A 329 24.52 -0.01 -9.35
N THR A 330 23.29 0.47 -9.16
CA THR A 330 22.89 1.25 -7.98
C THR A 330 21.88 0.45 -7.19
N ARG A 331 22.27 0.03 -5.98
CA ARG A 331 21.43 -0.77 -5.07
C ARG A 331 21.57 -0.25 -3.66
N THR A 332 20.44 -0.02 -2.99
CA THR A 332 20.38 0.26 -1.56
C THR A 332 20.70 -1.00 -0.75
N PRO A 333 21.02 -0.89 0.55
CA PRO A 333 21.44 -2.04 1.36
C PRO A 333 20.44 -3.19 1.43
N ASP A 334 19.13 -2.90 1.42
CA ASP A 334 18.05 -3.90 1.37
C ASP A 334 18.05 -4.74 0.08
N LEU A 335 18.64 -4.21 -1.00
CA LEU A 335 18.86 -4.92 -2.27
C LEU A 335 20.27 -5.51 -2.40
N GLY A 336 21.04 -5.52 -1.29
CA GLY A 336 22.40 -6.05 -1.22
C GLY A 336 23.49 -5.10 -1.74
N GLY A 337 23.20 -3.80 -1.88
CA GLY A 337 24.16 -2.80 -2.33
C GLY A 337 24.67 -1.86 -1.23
N LYS A 338 25.22 -0.72 -1.65
CA LYS A 338 25.79 0.32 -0.76
C LYS A 338 25.30 1.74 -1.09
N ALA A 339 24.41 1.88 -2.07
CA ALA A 339 23.91 3.18 -2.48
C ALA A 339 23.02 3.78 -1.39
N SER A 340 23.11 5.08 -1.23
CA SER A 340 22.22 5.88 -0.40
C SER A 340 20.84 6.08 -1.03
N THR A 341 19.88 6.55 -0.22
CA THR A 341 18.54 6.98 -0.65
C THR A 341 18.63 7.97 -1.81
N ILE A 342 19.56 8.93 -1.73
CA ILE A 342 19.74 9.98 -2.73
C ILE A 342 20.34 9.39 -4.01
N GLU A 343 21.41 8.59 -3.92
CA GLU A 343 22.03 7.96 -5.09
C GLU A 343 21.05 7.07 -5.86
N MET A 344 20.17 6.35 -5.16
CA MET A 344 19.09 5.59 -5.81
C MET A 344 18.10 6.52 -6.53
N GLY A 345 17.70 7.64 -5.89
CA GLY A 345 16.86 8.66 -6.52
C GLY A 345 17.49 9.25 -7.80
N GLU A 346 18.78 9.59 -7.75
CA GLU A 346 19.54 10.06 -8.92
C GLU A 346 19.62 9.03 -10.03
N ALA A 347 19.79 7.74 -9.69
CA ALA A 347 19.83 6.68 -10.68
C ALA A 347 18.50 6.58 -11.44
N VAL A 348 17.37 6.70 -10.74
CA VAL A 348 16.04 6.71 -11.37
C VAL A 348 15.84 7.97 -12.22
N LEU A 349 16.26 9.15 -11.75
CA LEU A 349 16.24 10.39 -12.53
C LEU A 349 17.05 10.28 -13.83
N ALA A 350 18.25 9.71 -13.76
CA ALA A 350 19.10 9.49 -14.92
C ALA A 350 18.46 8.50 -15.90
N ALA A 351 17.75 7.48 -15.39
CA ALA A 351 17.06 6.49 -16.21
C ALA A 351 15.80 7.04 -16.90
N LEU A 352 15.19 8.13 -16.43
CA LEU A 352 14.07 8.81 -17.12
C LEU A 352 14.50 9.53 -18.40
N ASN A 353 15.75 10.02 -18.46
CA ASN A 353 16.26 10.85 -19.56
C ASN A 353 16.89 10.04 -20.70
N ARG A 354 16.73 8.72 -20.71
CA ARG A 354 17.37 7.78 -21.65
C ARG A 354 16.35 6.97 -22.44
#